data_AF-A0A511AEG4-F1
#
_entry.id   AF-A0A511AEG4-F1
#
_cell.length_a   1.000
_cell.length_b   1.000
_cell.length_c   1.000
_cell.angle_alpha   90.00
_cell.angle_beta   90.00
_cell.angle_gamma   90.00
#
_symmetry.space_group_name_H-M   'P 1'
#
loop_
_entity.id
_entity.type
_entity.pdbx_description
1 polymer ?
#
loop_
_entity_poly.entity_id
_entity_poly.type
_entity_poly.pdbx_seq_one_letter_code
_entity_poly.pdbx_strand_id
1 'polypeptide(L)'
;MSEPTSTVSTPGVSGVSLLKVPVSDLLASAEWYSRVFSATRLAQFDHFDEQGQLYAVMLAVPGLTFPMQLRLAPRTAQAIAGFDPVGFAVPTRDDLEQWESFLSDLGIENSKVLRGLVGWFLIVRDPDGLSIRLFSDEHHDVDPDNAVTDSPWLEYPAESH
;
A
#
# COMPACT_ATOMS: atom_id res chain seq x y z
N MET A 1 -26.01 16.26 45.23
CA MET A 1 -26.62 15.64 44.04
C MET A 1 -25.51 15.46 43.02
N SER A 2 -25.10 14.23 42.75
CA SER A 2 -24.15 13.93 41.68
C SER A 2 -24.95 13.43 40.48
N GLU A 3 -24.77 14.05 39.31
CA GLU A 3 -25.40 13.62 38.07
C GLU A 3 -24.82 12.28 37.60
N PRO A 4 -25.63 11.39 37.02
CA PRO A 4 -25.13 10.17 36.41
C PRO A 4 -24.48 10.51 35.05
N THR A 5 -23.15 10.41 34.98
CA THR A 5 -22.42 10.45 33.71
C THR A 5 -22.83 9.22 32.90
N SER A 6 -23.67 9.42 31.90
CA SER A 6 -24.01 8.36 30.94
C SER A 6 -22.78 8.08 30.09
N THR A 7 -22.09 6.98 30.35
CA THR A 7 -21.00 6.50 29.51
C THR A 7 -21.60 5.95 28.23
N VAL A 8 -21.53 6.73 27.14
CA VAL A 8 -21.82 6.20 25.80
C VAL A 8 -20.69 5.22 25.46
N SER A 9 -21.00 3.92 25.33
CA SER A 9 -20.03 2.93 24.89
C SER A 9 -19.78 3.08 23.39
N THR A 10 -18.51 3.18 23.00
CA THR A 10 -18.13 3.24 21.58
C THR A 10 -18.59 1.98 20.86
N PRO A 11 -19.27 2.10 19.70
CA PRO A 11 -19.54 0.95 18.83
C PRO A 11 -18.25 0.24 18.42
N GLY A 12 -18.28 -1.10 18.39
CA GLY A 12 -17.10 -1.91 18.07
C GLY A 12 -16.74 -1.93 16.59
N VAL A 13 -15.44 -2.05 16.30
CA VAL A 13 -14.88 -2.35 14.98
C VAL A 13 -14.20 -3.73 15.06
N SER A 14 -14.38 -4.58 14.04
CA SER A 14 -13.87 -5.95 14.03
C SER A 14 -12.55 -6.15 13.28
N GLY A 15 -12.05 -5.12 12.58
CA GLY A 15 -10.79 -5.17 11.84
C GLY A 15 -10.85 -4.40 10.52
N VAL A 16 -9.90 -4.69 9.63
CA VAL A 16 -9.84 -4.14 8.27
C VAL A 16 -10.68 -5.00 7.33
N SER A 17 -11.61 -4.39 6.59
CA SER A 17 -12.50 -5.10 5.66
C SER A 17 -12.08 -5.00 4.20
N LEU A 18 -11.35 -3.94 3.81
CA LEU A 18 -10.80 -3.76 2.48
C LEU A 18 -9.66 -2.73 2.48
N LEU A 19 -8.73 -2.88 1.54
CA LEU A 19 -7.78 -1.83 1.17
C LEU A 19 -8.22 -1.22 -0.17
N LYS A 20 -8.35 0.11 -0.24
CA LYS A 20 -8.76 0.80 -1.47
C LYS A 20 -7.62 1.63 -2.02
N VAL A 21 -7.32 1.43 -3.29
CA VAL A 21 -6.31 2.17 -4.03
C VAL A 21 -6.99 2.92 -5.18
N PRO A 22 -6.91 4.26 -5.23
CA PRO A 22 -7.36 5.01 -6.40
C PRO A 22 -6.36 4.82 -7.54
N VAL A 23 -6.85 4.56 -8.75
CA VAL A 23 -6.04 4.35 -9.94
C VAL A 23 -6.57 5.15 -11.13
N SER A 24 -5.71 5.45 -12.10
CA SER A 24 -6.12 6.08 -13.36
C SER A 24 -6.56 5.08 -14.43
N ASP A 25 -6.05 3.85 -14.38
CA ASP A 25 -6.40 2.75 -15.27
C ASP A 25 -6.58 1.44 -14.48
N LEU A 26 -7.80 0.90 -14.48
CA LEU A 26 -8.12 -0.29 -13.70
C LEU A 26 -7.39 -1.55 -14.16
N LEU A 27 -7.23 -1.74 -15.48
CA LEU A 27 -6.69 -2.97 -16.02
C LEU A 27 -5.16 -2.96 -15.99
N ALA A 28 -4.54 -1.82 -16.31
CA ALA A 28 -3.10 -1.66 -16.20
C ALA A 28 -2.64 -1.81 -14.74
N SER A 29 -3.36 -1.21 -13.79
CA SER A 29 -3.05 -1.37 -12.38
C SER A 29 -3.32 -2.80 -11.89
N ALA A 30 -4.42 -3.44 -12.29
CA ALA A 30 -4.67 -4.84 -11.95
C ALA A 30 -3.56 -5.79 -12.44
N GLU A 31 -3.05 -5.57 -13.66
CA GLU A 31 -1.92 -6.33 -14.21
C GLU A 31 -0.65 -6.09 -13.39
N TRP A 32 -0.34 -4.83 -13.04
CA TRP A 32 0.81 -4.51 -12.21
C TRP A 32 0.75 -5.18 -10.84
N TYR A 33 -0.37 -5.07 -10.12
CA TYR A 33 -0.56 -5.73 -8.82
C TYR A 33 -0.52 -7.27 -8.94
N SER A 34 -0.98 -7.82 -10.06
CA SER A 34 -0.85 -9.25 -10.34
C SER A 34 0.61 -9.68 -10.50
N ARG A 35 1.41 -8.90 -11.25
CA ARG A 35 2.84 -9.19 -11.46
C ARG A 35 3.68 -9.02 -10.19
N VAL A 36 3.44 -7.98 -9.41
CA VAL A 36 4.27 -7.63 -8.24
C VAL A 36 3.85 -8.40 -7.00
N PHE A 37 2.54 -8.47 -6.73
CA PHE A 37 2.02 -9.05 -5.49
C PHE A 37 1.33 -10.39 -5.70
N SER A 38 1.44 -10.99 -6.89
CA SER A 38 0.69 -12.22 -7.24
C SER A 38 -0.83 -12.05 -7.02
N ALA A 39 -1.33 -10.82 -7.15
CA ALA A 39 -2.74 -10.53 -6.95
C ALA A 39 -3.61 -11.21 -8.01
N THR A 40 -4.76 -11.74 -7.61
CA THR A 40 -5.72 -12.40 -8.49
C THR A 40 -7.01 -11.59 -8.56
N ARG A 41 -7.45 -11.25 -9.76
CA ARG A 41 -8.72 -10.53 -9.98
C ARG A 41 -9.92 -11.43 -9.66
N LEU A 42 -10.85 -10.88 -8.87
CA LEU A 42 -12.11 -11.51 -8.50
C LEU A 42 -13.26 -10.87 -9.29
N ALA A 43 -13.32 -11.16 -10.60
CA ALA A 43 -14.20 -10.46 -11.54
C ALA A 43 -15.70 -10.48 -11.15
N GLN A 44 -16.15 -11.50 -10.42
CA GLN A 44 -17.53 -11.60 -9.93
C GLN A 44 -17.89 -10.55 -8.85
N PHE A 45 -16.89 -9.88 -8.27
CA PHE A 45 -17.06 -8.82 -7.29
C PHE A 45 -16.69 -7.43 -7.83
N ASP A 46 -16.35 -7.32 -9.12
CA ASP A 46 -16.08 -6.03 -9.73
C ASP A 46 -17.31 -5.13 -9.71
N HIS A 47 -17.08 -3.81 -9.66
CA HIS A 47 -18.16 -2.85 -9.58
C HIS A 47 -18.39 -2.18 -10.94
N PHE A 48 -19.67 -2.16 -11.32
CA PHE A 48 -20.17 -1.53 -12.53
C PHE A 48 -21.20 -0.46 -12.16
N ASP A 49 -21.25 0.63 -12.92
CA ASP A 49 -22.31 1.63 -12.77
C ASP A 49 -23.61 1.18 -13.44
N GLU A 50 -24.63 2.04 -13.42
CA GLU A 50 -25.95 1.74 -14.01
C GLU A 50 -25.89 1.51 -15.52
N GLN A 51 -24.84 1.99 -16.19
CA GLN A 51 -24.60 1.84 -17.62
C GLN A 51 -23.72 0.62 -17.94
N GLY A 52 -23.28 -0.13 -16.92
CA GLY A 52 -22.40 -1.29 -17.08
C GLY A 52 -20.93 -0.92 -17.27
N GLN A 53 -20.53 0.32 -16.99
CA GLN A 53 -19.13 0.73 -17.04
C GLN A 53 -18.40 0.26 -15.78
N LEU A 54 -17.29 -0.45 -15.97
CA LEU A 54 -16.42 -0.89 -14.88
C LEU A 54 -15.76 0.34 -14.23
N TYR A 55 -15.94 0.50 -12.91
CA TYR A 55 -15.31 1.58 -12.14
C TYR A 55 -14.50 1.08 -10.94
N ALA A 56 -14.57 -0.20 -10.59
CA ALA A 56 -13.67 -0.79 -9.59
C ALA A 56 -13.36 -2.27 -9.89
N VAL A 57 -12.12 -2.66 -9.67
CA VAL A 57 -11.63 -4.04 -9.79
C VAL A 57 -11.29 -4.59 -8.41
N MET A 58 -11.77 -5.79 -8.10
CA MET A 58 -11.48 -6.48 -6.85
C MET A 58 -10.33 -7.47 -7.02
N LEU A 59 -9.36 -7.44 -6.10
CA LEU A 59 -8.18 -8.28 -6.08
C LEU A 59 -8.07 -9.05 -4.76
N ALA A 60 -7.76 -10.34 -4.85
CA ALA A 60 -7.20 -11.10 -3.74
C ALA A 60 -5.67 -11.01 -3.79
N VAL A 61 -5.04 -10.64 -2.68
CA VAL A 61 -3.57 -10.55 -2.57
C VAL A 61 -3.10 -11.60 -1.57
N PRO A 62 -2.19 -12.52 -1.95
CA PRO A 62 -1.60 -13.47 -1.02
C PRO A 62 -1.07 -12.80 0.25
N GLY A 63 -1.38 -13.38 1.41
CA GLY A 63 -1.01 -12.82 2.73
C GLY A 63 -2.02 -11.83 3.33
N LEU A 64 -2.91 -11.23 2.51
CA LEU A 64 -4.00 -10.40 3.04
C LEU A 64 -5.25 -11.24 3.30
N THR A 65 -5.89 -11.01 4.45
CA THR A 65 -7.15 -11.68 4.83
C THR A 65 -8.40 -10.93 4.34
N PHE A 66 -8.20 -9.77 3.71
CA PHE A 66 -9.23 -8.91 3.15
C PHE A 66 -8.86 -8.52 1.70
N PRO A 67 -9.85 -8.20 0.85
CA PRO A 67 -9.58 -7.85 -0.54
C PRO A 67 -8.96 -6.45 -0.68
N MET A 68 -8.25 -6.28 -1.79
CA MET A 68 -7.88 -4.97 -2.32
C MET A 68 -8.87 -4.55 -3.40
N GLN A 69 -9.29 -3.28 -3.41
CA GLN A 69 -10.11 -2.68 -4.45
C GLN A 69 -9.31 -1.60 -5.17
N LEU A 70 -9.11 -1.78 -6.48
CA LEU A 70 -8.68 -0.70 -7.35
C LEU A 70 -9.90 0.11 -7.76
N ARG A 71 -9.88 1.42 -7.51
CA ARG A 71 -10.99 2.33 -7.81
C ARG A 71 -10.58 3.29 -8.91
N LEU A 72 -11.35 3.38 -9.99
CA LEU A 72 -11.13 4.38 -11.03
C LEU A 72 -11.38 5.78 -10.44
N ALA A 73 -10.29 6.48 -10.16
CA ALA A 73 -10.28 7.82 -9.57
C ALA A 73 -8.98 8.56 -9.94
N PRO A 74 -8.77 8.90 -11.23
CA PRO A 74 -7.48 9.41 -11.72
C PRO A 74 -6.98 10.65 -10.99
N ARG A 75 -7.87 11.60 -10.66
CA ARG A 75 -7.51 12.81 -9.92
C ARG A 75 -7.01 12.51 -8.51
N THR A 76 -7.62 11.55 -7.84
CA THR A 76 -7.20 11.14 -6.50
C THR A 76 -5.89 10.39 -6.57
N ALA A 77 -5.72 9.49 -7.54
CA ALA A 77 -4.47 8.77 -7.78
C ALA A 77 -3.29 9.75 -7.96
N GLN A 78 -3.47 10.74 -8.83
CA GLN A 78 -2.47 11.81 -9.02
C GLN A 78 -2.19 12.60 -7.74
N ALA A 79 -3.23 12.96 -6.97
CA ALA A 79 -3.09 13.77 -5.77
C ALA A 79 -2.35 13.07 -4.63
N ILE A 80 -2.33 11.73 -4.62
CA ILE A 80 -1.62 10.94 -3.60
C ILE A 80 -0.37 10.25 -4.14
N ALA A 81 0.06 10.57 -5.36
CA ALA A 81 1.31 10.06 -5.91
C ALA A 81 2.48 10.42 -4.99
N GLY A 82 3.36 9.47 -4.72
CA GLY A 82 4.45 9.56 -3.75
C GLY A 82 4.03 9.37 -2.29
N PHE A 83 2.75 9.52 -1.94
CA PHE A 83 2.25 9.20 -0.59
C PHE A 83 2.17 7.70 -0.36
N ASP A 84 2.35 7.28 0.88
CA ASP A 84 2.51 5.88 1.30
C ASP A 84 1.48 5.45 2.36
N PRO A 85 0.19 5.38 2.00
CA PRO A 85 -0.86 5.06 2.95
C PRO A 85 -0.83 3.61 3.45
N VAL A 86 0.01 2.75 2.85
CA VAL A 86 0.08 1.31 3.16
C VAL A 86 1.53 0.83 3.27
N GLY A 87 1.78 0.07 4.33
CA GLY A 87 2.95 -0.77 4.51
C GLY A 87 2.53 -2.23 4.62
N PHE A 88 3.13 -3.11 3.82
CA PHE A 88 2.97 -4.55 3.93
C PHE A 88 4.13 -5.14 4.72
N ALA A 89 3.81 -6.05 5.66
CA ALA A 89 4.82 -6.75 6.42
C ALA A 89 5.47 -7.86 5.58
N VAL A 90 6.78 -8.00 5.73
CA VAL A 90 7.59 -9.13 5.26
C VAL A 90 8.37 -9.68 6.45
N PRO A 91 8.69 -10.99 6.51
CA PRO A 91 9.17 -11.58 7.76
C PRO A 91 10.53 -11.05 8.22
N THR A 92 11.51 -10.96 7.31
CA THR A 92 12.91 -10.65 7.66
C THR A 92 13.51 -9.57 6.77
N ARG A 93 14.68 -9.07 7.16
CA ARG A 93 15.50 -8.23 6.29
C ARG A 93 15.93 -8.99 5.03
N ASP A 94 16.32 -10.26 5.15
CA ASP A 94 16.74 -11.08 4.00
C ASP A 94 15.60 -11.25 2.98
N ASP A 95 14.33 -11.27 3.44
CA ASP A 95 13.17 -11.25 2.55
C ASP A 95 13.05 -9.92 1.79
N LEU A 96 13.43 -8.78 2.39
CA LEU A 96 13.48 -7.50 1.67
C LEU A 96 14.56 -7.51 0.57
N GLU A 97 15.70 -8.15 0.80
CA GLU A 97 16.76 -8.29 -0.21
C GLU A 97 16.32 -9.21 -1.37
N GLN A 98 15.51 -10.24 -1.08
CA GLN A 98 14.82 -11.04 -2.10
C GLN A 98 13.79 -10.22 -2.87
N TRP A 99 13.02 -9.37 -2.20
CA TRP A 99 12.09 -8.44 -2.85
C TRP A 99 12.79 -7.44 -3.76
N GLU A 100 13.92 -6.86 -3.33
CA GLU A 100 14.74 -5.97 -4.16
C GLU A 100 15.18 -6.67 -5.45
N SER A 101 15.68 -7.90 -5.33
CA SER A 101 16.12 -8.72 -6.47
C SER A 101 14.96 -9.03 -7.42
N PHE A 102 13.83 -9.49 -6.87
CA PHE A 102 12.62 -9.80 -7.63
C PHE A 102 12.07 -8.59 -8.40
N LEU A 103 11.98 -7.42 -7.76
CA LEU A 103 11.52 -6.19 -8.41
C LEU A 103 12.48 -5.75 -9.52
N SER A 104 13.79 -5.88 -9.29
CA SER A 104 14.82 -5.58 -10.27
C SER A 104 14.71 -6.49 -11.50
N ASP A 105 14.49 -7.79 -11.30
CA ASP A 105 14.28 -8.77 -12.38
C ASP A 105 13.02 -8.48 -13.20
N LEU A 106 11.98 -7.91 -12.56
CA LEU A 106 10.78 -7.42 -13.25
C LEU A 106 10.96 -6.07 -13.97
N GLY A 107 12.13 -5.44 -13.82
CA GLY A 107 12.41 -4.11 -14.35
C GLY A 107 11.67 -2.98 -13.63
N ILE A 108 11.30 -3.18 -12.36
CA ILE A 108 10.58 -2.21 -11.54
C ILE A 108 11.56 -1.48 -10.63
N GLU A 109 11.62 -0.16 -10.81
CA GLU A 109 12.43 0.71 -9.95
C GLU A 109 11.95 0.66 -8.50
N ASN A 110 12.89 0.62 -7.56
CA ASN A 110 12.62 0.54 -6.14
C ASN A 110 13.72 1.24 -5.33
N SER A 111 13.47 1.47 -4.06
CA SER A 111 14.39 2.20 -3.17
C SER A 111 15.63 1.43 -2.75
N LYS A 112 15.72 0.14 -3.08
CA LYS A 112 16.54 -0.85 -2.35
C LYS A 112 16.13 -0.96 -0.89
N VAL A 113 16.78 -1.86 -0.15
CA VAL A 113 16.58 -1.94 1.31
C VAL A 113 17.11 -0.68 2.00
N LEU A 114 16.21 0.03 2.68
CA LEU A 114 16.49 1.18 3.53
C LEU A 114 16.41 0.78 5.01
N ARG A 115 17.24 1.44 5.83
CA ARG A 115 17.21 1.29 7.29
C ARG A 115 16.28 2.35 7.88
N GLY A 116 15.27 1.91 8.63
CA GLY A 116 14.38 2.81 9.37
C GLY A 116 14.87 3.10 10.78
N LEU A 117 14.08 3.88 11.52
CA LEU A 117 14.31 4.11 12.95
C LEU A 117 14.28 2.79 13.75
N VAL A 118 13.40 1.87 13.32
CA VAL A 118 13.25 0.51 13.83
C VAL A 118 13.04 -0.40 12.62
N GLY A 119 13.96 -1.31 12.39
CA GLY A 119 13.88 -2.30 11.30
C GLY A 119 14.24 -1.75 9.93
N TRP A 120 13.83 -2.48 8.89
CA TRP A 120 14.17 -2.20 7.51
C TRP A 120 12.93 -2.13 6.64
N PHE A 121 13.04 -1.43 5.52
CA PHE A 121 11.96 -1.36 4.56
C PHE A 121 12.45 -1.13 3.14
N LEU A 122 11.61 -1.45 2.17
CA LEU A 122 11.80 -1.15 0.76
C LEU A 122 10.55 -0.42 0.24
N ILE A 123 10.73 0.55 -0.65
CA ILE A 123 9.65 1.30 -1.29
C ILE A 123 9.60 0.95 -2.77
N VAL A 124 8.41 0.67 -3.27
CA VAL A 124 8.09 0.51 -4.69
C VAL A 124 6.91 1.41 -5.03
N ARG A 125 6.83 1.91 -6.26
CA ARG A 125 5.69 2.72 -6.73
C ARG A 125 4.80 1.91 -7.67
N ASP A 126 3.49 2.05 -7.49
CA ASP A 126 2.51 1.51 -8.43
C ASP A 126 2.48 2.35 -9.73
N PRO A 127 1.68 1.97 -10.75
CA PRO A 127 1.62 2.70 -12.03
C PRO A 127 1.19 4.16 -11.92
N ASP A 128 0.44 4.51 -10.89
CA ASP A 128 -0.04 5.88 -10.62
C ASP A 128 0.91 6.65 -9.69
N GLY A 129 2.01 6.02 -9.26
CA GLY A 129 3.04 6.61 -8.42
C GLY A 129 2.76 6.49 -6.92
N LEU A 130 1.74 5.74 -6.48
CA LEU A 130 1.50 5.48 -5.07
C LEU A 130 2.69 4.73 -4.48
N SER A 131 3.27 5.26 -3.40
CA SER A 131 4.37 4.59 -2.71
C SER A 131 3.80 3.44 -1.86
N ILE A 132 4.34 2.24 -2.03
CA ILE A 132 4.02 1.06 -1.23
C ILE A 132 5.28 0.67 -0.48
N ARG A 133 5.18 0.57 0.85
CA ARG A 133 6.29 0.11 1.68
C ARG A 133 6.18 -1.38 1.96
N LEU A 134 7.30 -2.09 1.88
CA LEU A 134 7.49 -3.43 2.43
C LEU A 134 8.35 -3.28 3.68
N PHE A 135 7.86 -3.68 4.84
CA PHE A 135 8.54 -3.54 6.13
C PHE A 135 8.89 -4.89 6.71
N SER A 136 10.10 -5.05 7.24
CA SER A 136 10.46 -6.25 7.99
C SER A 136 9.75 -6.27 9.36
N ASP A 137 9.18 -7.42 9.74
CA ASP A 137 8.78 -7.69 11.12
C ASP A 137 10.01 -7.85 12.04
N GLU A 138 11.10 -8.39 11.48
CA GLU A 138 12.43 -8.32 12.07
C GLU A 138 12.85 -6.87 12.30
N HIS A 139 13.35 -6.58 13.49
CA HIS A 139 13.75 -5.24 13.89
C HIS A 139 15.06 -5.26 14.67
N HIS A 140 15.76 -4.13 14.62
CA HIS A 140 16.86 -3.80 15.50
C HIS A 140 16.38 -2.83 16.59
N ASP A 141 17.22 -2.59 17.61
CA ASP A 141 16.98 -1.54 18.61
C ASP A 141 16.85 -0.16 17.94
N VAL A 142 16.09 0.75 18.56
CA VAL A 142 15.90 2.11 18.06
C VAL A 142 17.26 2.78 17.79
N ASP A 143 17.49 3.21 16.55
CA ASP A 143 18.79 3.71 16.08
C ASP A 143 18.61 4.92 15.15
N PRO A 144 18.39 6.12 15.71
CA PRO A 144 18.13 7.32 14.92
C PRO A 144 19.35 7.78 14.11
N ASP A 145 20.57 7.47 14.57
CA ASP A 145 21.81 7.94 13.95
C ASP A 145 22.11 7.25 12.61
N ASN A 146 21.55 6.04 12.41
CA ASN A 146 21.72 5.26 11.18
C ASN A 146 20.42 5.14 10.36
N ALA A 147 19.33 5.75 10.80
CA ALA A 147 18.08 5.77 10.06
C ALA A 147 18.22 6.63 8.78
N VAL A 148 17.82 6.07 7.64
CA VAL A 148 17.82 6.81 6.38
C VAL A 148 16.71 7.87 6.45
N THR A 149 17.11 9.13 6.29
CA THR A 149 16.20 10.29 6.26
C THR A 149 16.34 11.11 4.97
N ASP A 150 17.50 11.02 4.31
CA ASP A 150 17.81 11.71 3.06
C ASP A 150 17.78 10.70 1.90
N SER A 151 16.60 10.49 1.33
CA SER A 151 16.38 9.61 0.18
C SER A 151 15.26 10.15 -0.69
N PRO A 152 15.40 10.16 -2.03
CA PRO A 152 14.34 10.61 -2.94
C PRO A 152 13.09 9.72 -2.89
N TRP A 153 13.17 8.57 -2.24
CA TRP A 153 12.03 7.67 -1.99
C TRP A 153 11.21 8.05 -0.75
N LEU A 154 11.75 8.92 0.11
CA LEU A 154 11.07 9.46 1.30
C LEU A 154 10.49 10.86 1.06
N GLU A 155 10.76 11.45 -0.11
CA GLU A 155 10.20 12.72 -0.52
C GLU A 155 8.76 12.55 -1.01
N TYR A 156 7.85 13.36 -0.47
CA TYR A 156 6.52 13.54 -1.04
C TYR A 156 6.61 14.64 -2.11
N PRO A 157 6.06 14.43 -3.32
CA PRO A 157 6.08 15.48 -4.33
C PRO A 157 5.45 16.75 -3.76
N ALA A 158 6.17 17.86 -3.88
CA ALA A 158 5.67 19.17 -3.48
C ALA A 158 4.35 19.46 -4.20
N GLU A 159 3.44 20.18 -3.53
CA GLU A 159 2.13 20.53 -4.10
C GLU A 159 2.28 21.02 -5.54
N SER A 160 1.53 20.39 -6.45
CA SER A 160 1.37 20.92 -7.80
C SER A 160 0.46 22.14 -7.66
N HIS A 161 1.04 23.35 -7.65
CA HIS A 161 0.28 24.61 -7.69
C HIS A 161 -0.58 24.73 -8.95
#